data_AF-A0A537YQX3-F1
#
_entry.id   AF-A0A537YQX3-F1
#
_cell.length_a   1.000
_cell.length_b   1.000
_cell.length_c   1.000
_cell.angle_alpha   90.00
_cell.angle_beta   90.00
_cell.angle_gamma   90.00
#
_symmetry.space_group_name_H-M   'P 1'
#
loop_
_entity.id
_entity.type
_entity.pdbx_description
1 polymer ?
#
loop_
_entity_poly.entity_id
_entity_poly.type
_entity_poly.pdbx_seq_one_letter_code
_entity_poly.pdbx_strand_id
1 'polypeptide(L)'
;MPDDGVSPLDALLQVVRKVFEQRGKWPTRQYVQAVLDQDFSLDLDDALQAAPRALVYSTGTQEGSDVILTVAGLAAAGDSEDVQRFIEALRWCVAEQLGFRPADPGETEQLRLEAEQFRSEWASRGQSVTATEMDKLRAMLTTEGIYSSIGGEGDSWTVTLDRRSVYPYRDVQTTEDYLAVKGASTATPAPPVLELELPGRELPREVSSLQLGLDELPAKVREACAILFLHGHFAQGVLEAAKVMRDVLRQASGLDLDGDRLAGKALNPDNPLIVLGDLATETGRSRQRGVMLVAQGIFGAVRNPLAHHRIVLRPTEARQMVAMIAFVVEAVEARRMQPASAG
;
A
#
# COMPACT_ATOMS: atom_id res chain seq x y z
N MET A 1 -33.93 22.05 0.98
CA MET A 1 -34.18 20.71 1.56
C MET A 1 -33.10 19.83 0.96
N PRO A 2 -32.25 19.17 1.75
CA PRO A 2 -31.32 18.19 1.21
C PRO A 2 -32.13 17.03 0.61
N ASP A 3 -31.63 16.46 -0.48
CA ASP A 3 -32.27 15.38 -1.22
C ASP A 3 -32.10 14.07 -0.41
N ASP A 4 -33.13 13.67 0.35
CA ASP A 4 -33.14 12.55 1.31
C ASP A 4 -32.98 11.13 0.67
N GLY A 5 -32.23 10.99 -0.43
CA GLY A 5 -32.17 9.73 -1.19
C GLY A 5 -30.84 9.35 -1.85
N VAL A 6 -29.82 10.21 -1.84
CA VAL A 6 -28.54 9.90 -2.50
C VAL A 6 -27.63 9.16 -1.53
N SER A 7 -27.21 7.94 -1.90
CA SER A 7 -26.22 7.17 -1.14
C SER A 7 -24.93 7.99 -0.95
N PRO A 8 -24.27 7.95 0.21
CA PRO A 8 -22.99 8.65 0.41
C PRO A 8 -21.93 8.28 -0.63
N LEU A 9 -21.93 7.02 -1.08
CA LEU A 9 -21.05 6.56 -2.15
C LEU A 9 -21.40 7.22 -3.48
N ASP A 10 -22.68 7.29 -3.84
CA ASP A 10 -23.13 7.87 -5.11
C ASP A 10 -22.83 9.38 -5.16
N ALA A 11 -23.05 10.08 -4.05
CA ALA A 11 -22.69 11.50 -3.93
C ALA A 11 -21.19 11.71 -4.11
N LEU A 12 -20.35 10.92 -3.42
CA LEU A 12 -18.90 10.97 -3.57
C LEU A 12 -18.45 10.73 -5.01
N LEU A 13 -18.96 9.65 -5.64
CA LEU A 13 -18.61 9.29 -7.01
C LEU A 13 -19.01 10.39 -8.00
N GLN A 14 -20.22 10.95 -7.87
CA GLN A 14 -20.71 12.01 -8.74
C GLN A 14 -19.90 13.31 -8.59
N VAL A 15 -19.61 13.74 -7.35
CA VAL A 15 -18.82 14.96 -7.09
C VAL A 15 -17.43 14.84 -7.70
N VAL A 16 -16.75 13.72 -7.47
CA VAL A 16 -15.38 13.53 -7.95
C VAL A 16 -15.35 13.42 -9.47
N ARG A 17 -16.26 12.62 -10.06
CA ARG A 17 -16.40 12.48 -11.51
C ARG A 17 -16.64 13.82 -12.19
N LYS A 18 -17.59 14.62 -11.69
CA LYS A 18 -17.94 15.91 -12.29
C LYS A 18 -16.74 16.85 -12.40
N VAL A 19 -15.90 16.91 -11.36
CA VAL A 19 -14.70 17.75 -11.40
C VAL A 19 -13.66 17.19 -12.38
N PHE A 20 -13.48 15.87 -12.39
CA PHE A 20 -12.55 15.21 -13.29
C PHE A 20 -12.92 15.41 -14.77
N GLU A 21 -14.19 15.21 -15.13
CA GLU A 21 -14.70 15.37 -16.50
C GLU A 21 -14.50 16.80 -17.03
N GLN A 22 -14.58 17.81 -16.15
CA GLN A 22 -14.43 19.21 -16.52
C GLN A 22 -12.97 19.65 -16.62
N ARG A 23 -12.08 19.12 -15.78
CA ARG A 23 -10.72 19.65 -15.60
C ARG A 23 -9.60 18.73 -16.09
N GLY A 24 -9.88 17.44 -16.24
CA GLY A 24 -8.87 16.40 -16.43
C GLY A 24 -7.93 16.19 -15.25
N LYS A 25 -8.29 16.75 -14.08
CA LYS A 25 -7.51 16.64 -12.83
C LYS A 25 -8.43 16.21 -11.70
N TRP A 26 -7.91 15.35 -10.84
CA TRP A 26 -8.62 14.92 -9.65
C TRP A 26 -8.86 16.10 -8.69
N PRO A 27 -10.02 16.17 -8.03
CA PRO A 27 -10.27 17.18 -7.01
C PRO A 27 -9.48 16.88 -5.73
N THR A 28 -9.15 17.95 -5.01
CA THR A 28 -8.54 17.84 -3.69
C THR A 28 -9.57 17.41 -2.64
N ARG A 29 -9.12 16.75 -1.57
CA ARG A 29 -9.96 16.39 -0.42
C ARG A 29 -10.71 17.58 0.14
N GLN A 30 -10.04 18.72 0.27
CA GLN A 30 -10.66 19.96 0.76
C GLN A 30 -11.88 20.35 -0.09
N TYR A 31 -11.74 20.27 -1.42
CA TYR A 31 -12.83 20.61 -2.33
C TYR A 31 -13.97 19.60 -2.21
N VAL A 32 -13.66 18.30 -2.23
CA VAL A 32 -14.69 17.25 -2.15
C VAL A 32 -15.43 17.32 -0.81
N GLN A 33 -14.72 17.49 0.31
CA GLN A 33 -15.31 17.66 1.63
C GLN A 33 -16.24 18.88 1.68
N ALA A 34 -15.83 20.03 1.12
CA ALA A 34 -16.66 21.22 1.12
C ALA A 34 -17.97 21.02 0.34
N VAL A 35 -17.92 20.34 -0.82
CA VAL A 35 -19.12 20.05 -1.63
C VAL A 35 -20.01 19.02 -0.94
N LEU A 36 -19.44 17.95 -0.38
CA LEU A 36 -20.20 16.92 0.35
C LEU A 36 -20.91 17.49 1.57
N ASP A 37 -20.25 18.37 2.34
CA ASP A 37 -20.85 19.03 3.50
C ASP A 37 -21.99 19.98 3.09
N GLN A 38 -21.75 20.86 2.12
CA GLN A 38 -22.70 21.90 1.72
C GLN A 38 -23.91 21.36 0.97
N ASP A 39 -23.70 20.43 0.04
CA ASP A 39 -24.75 19.98 -0.89
C ASP A 39 -25.44 18.70 -0.40
N PHE A 40 -24.76 17.87 0.40
CA PHE A 40 -25.24 16.55 0.82
C PHE A 40 -25.25 16.34 2.34
N SER A 41 -24.67 17.26 3.13
CA SER A 41 -24.48 17.10 4.58
C SER A 41 -23.75 15.79 4.94
N LEU A 42 -22.71 15.46 4.16
CA LEU A 42 -21.90 14.25 4.30
C LEU A 42 -20.45 14.56 4.70
N ASP A 43 -19.87 13.68 5.51
CA ASP A 43 -18.44 13.66 5.82
C ASP A 43 -17.67 12.81 4.79
N LEU A 44 -16.55 13.34 4.28
CA LEU A 44 -15.75 12.67 3.26
C LEU A 44 -15.02 11.44 3.82
N ASP A 45 -14.53 11.51 5.06
CA ASP A 45 -13.80 10.40 5.67
C ASP A 45 -14.72 9.20 5.88
N ASP A 46 -15.95 9.44 6.34
CA ASP A 46 -16.98 8.42 6.47
C ASP A 46 -17.35 7.81 5.10
N ALA A 47 -17.56 8.66 4.09
CA ALA A 47 -17.87 8.20 2.74
C ALA A 47 -16.74 7.36 2.13
N LEU A 48 -15.48 7.77 2.33
CA LEU A 48 -14.30 7.04 1.85
C LEU A 48 -14.08 5.74 2.62
N GLN A 49 -14.38 5.70 3.92
CA GLN A 49 -14.28 4.49 4.72
C GLN A 49 -15.30 3.43 4.28
N ALA A 50 -16.50 3.85 3.88
CA ALA A 50 -17.54 2.99 3.36
C ALA A 50 -17.32 2.60 1.87
N ALA A 51 -16.57 3.41 1.11
CA ALA A 51 -16.38 3.19 -0.32
C ALA A 51 -15.54 1.93 -0.61
N PRO A 52 -16.00 1.05 -1.54
CA PRO A 52 -15.18 -0.04 -2.02
C PRO A 52 -13.88 0.48 -2.66
N ARG A 53 -12.73 -0.07 -2.26
CA ARG A 53 -11.41 0.27 -2.83
C ARG A 53 -11.32 0.04 -4.34
N ALA A 54 -12.19 -0.81 -4.89
CA ALA A 54 -12.29 -1.03 -6.33
C ALA A 54 -12.80 0.20 -7.09
N LEU A 55 -13.48 1.14 -6.41
CA LEU A 55 -14.10 2.33 -7.02
C LEU A 55 -13.34 3.61 -6.69
N VAL A 56 -12.83 3.74 -5.46
CA VAL A 56 -12.20 4.98 -4.98
C VAL A 56 -10.81 4.70 -4.43
N TYR A 57 -9.84 5.50 -4.88
CA TYR A 57 -8.48 5.57 -4.38
C TYR A 57 -8.23 6.93 -3.75
N SER A 58 -7.67 6.98 -2.53
CA SER A 58 -7.25 8.24 -1.93
C SER A 58 -5.75 8.25 -1.69
N THR A 59 -5.10 9.33 -2.11
CA THR A 59 -3.64 9.48 -2.08
C THR A 59 -3.09 9.91 -0.71
N GLY A 60 -3.95 10.29 0.24
CA GLY A 60 -3.54 10.76 1.56
C GLY A 60 -4.70 11.29 2.40
N THR A 61 -4.40 11.75 3.62
CA THR A 61 -5.37 12.34 4.56
C THR A 61 -5.27 13.87 4.66
N GLN A 62 -4.33 14.49 3.96
CA GLN A 62 -4.13 15.94 3.98
C GLN A 62 -5.14 16.64 3.07
N GLU A 63 -5.58 17.84 3.44
CA GLU A 63 -6.54 18.64 2.65
C GLU A 63 -6.19 18.79 1.17
N GLY A 64 -4.89 18.91 0.85
CA GLY A 64 -4.38 19.02 -0.52
C GLY A 64 -4.21 17.70 -1.28
N SER A 65 -4.46 16.55 -0.63
CA SER A 65 -4.39 15.25 -1.32
C SER A 65 -5.55 15.10 -2.30
N ASP A 66 -5.33 14.35 -3.38
CA ASP A 66 -6.37 14.10 -4.39
C ASP A 66 -7.30 12.96 -3.96
N VAL A 67 -8.58 13.09 -4.31
CA VAL A 67 -9.58 12.02 -4.29
C VAL A 67 -9.71 11.49 -5.71
N ILE A 68 -9.34 10.23 -5.91
CA ILE A 68 -9.16 9.60 -7.23
C ILE A 68 -10.21 8.52 -7.40
N LEU A 69 -10.89 8.49 -8.56
CA LEU A 69 -11.72 7.35 -8.93
C LEU A 69 -10.93 6.40 -9.83
N THR A 70 -11.13 5.11 -9.63
CA THR A 70 -10.75 4.12 -10.64
C THR A 70 -11.65 4.26 -11.86
N VAL A 71 -11.31 3.64 -12.98
CA VAL A 71 -12.20 3.54 -14.15
C VAL A 71 -13.51 2.83 -13.77
N ALA A 72 -13.46 1.87 -12.84
CA ALA A 72 -14.66 1.26 -12.29
C ALA A 72 -15.50 2.24 -11.47
N GLY A 73 -14.88 3.13 -10.68
CA GLY A 73 -15.56 4.21 -9.97
C GLY A 73 -16.22 5.22 -10.91
N LEU A 74 -15.52 5.60 -11.98
CA LEU A 74 -16.08 6.46 -13.03
C LEU A 74 -17.28 5.80 -13.72
N ALA A 75 -17.19 4.51 -14.06
CA ALA A 75 -18.29 3.76 -14.66
C ALA A 75 -19.48 3.57 -13.70
N ALA A 76 -19.21 3.35 -12.41
CA ALA A 76 -20.25 3.23 -11.38
C ALA A 76 -21.01 4.55 -11.14
N ALA A 77 -20.33 5.69 -11.34
CA ALA A 77 -20.94 7.01 -11.30
C ALA A 77 -21.86 7.31 -12.51
N GLY A 78 -21.95 6.39 -13.48
CA GLY A 78 -22.79 6.46 -14.68
C GLY A 78 -22.00 6.42 -15.99
N ASP A 79 -22.71 6.54 -17.12
CA ASP A 79 -22.12 6.49 -18.46
C ASP A 79 -21.15 7.65 -18.69
N SER A 80 -19.88 7.34 -19.01
CA SER A 80 -18.81 8.32 -19.20
C SER A 80 -18.10 8.09 -20.53
N GLU A 81 -18.06 9.12 -21.38
CA GLU A 81 -17.27 9.10 -22.62
C GLU A 81 -15.78 8.90 -22.32
N ASP A 82 -15.29 9.44 -21.20
CA ASP A 82 -13.89 9.29 -20.77
C ASP A 82 -13.55 7.81 -20.51
N VAL A 83 -14.47 7.06 -19.90
CA VAL A 83 -14.32 5.60 -19.70
C VAL A 83 -14.25 4.88 -21.05
N GLN A 84 -15.12 5.22 -22.00
CA GLN A 84 -15.11 4.60 -23.32
C GLN A 84 -13.78 4.86 -24.05
N ARG A 85 -13.30 6.11 -24.04
CA ARG A 85 -12.00 6.51 -24.60
C ARG A 85 -10.85 5.75 -23.94
N PHE A 86 -10.90 5.56 -22.62
CA PHE A 86 -9.91 4.75 -21.91
C PHE A 86 -9.92 3.29 -22.39
N ILE A 87 -11.09 2.66 -22.54
CA ILE A 87 -11.20 1.28 -23.05
C ILE A 87 -10.60 1.16 -24.45
N GLU A 88 -10.82 2.15 -25.32
CA GLU A 88 -10.23 2.16 -26.65
C GLU A 88 -8.71 2.32 -26.63
N ALA A 89 -8.19 3.21 -25.77
CA ALA A 89 -6.75 3.36 -25.57
C ALA A 89 -6.13 2.07 -25.00
N LEU A 90 -6.80 1.41 -24.04
CA LEU A 90 -6.37 0.12 -23.50
C LEU A 90 -6.30 -0.96 -24.58
N ARG A 91 -7.33 -1.05 -25.44
CA ARG A 91 -7.35 -1.98 -26.58
C ARG A 91 -6.19 -1.73 -27.54
N TRP A 92 -5.87 -0.46 -27.80
CA TRP A 92 -4.72 -0.11 -28.61
C TRP A 92 -3.39 -0.49 -27.94
N CYS A 93 -3.19 -0.15 -26.66
CA CYS A 93 -2.01 -0.57 -25.88
C CYS A 93 -1.81 -2.10 -25.89
N VAL A 94 -2.90 -2.86 -25.77
CA VAL A 94 -2.89 -4.33 -25.88
C VAL A 94 -2.43 -4.76 -27.27
N ALA A 95 -2.98 -4.16 -28.32
CA ALA A 95 -2.61 -4.49 -29.70
C ALA A 95 -1.12 -4.21 -29.98
N GLU A 96 -0.62 -3.04 -29.57
CA GLU A 96 0.79 -2.68 -29.67
C GLU A 96 1.68 -3.71 -28.94
N GLN A 97 1.30 -4.11 -27.72
CA GLN A 97 2.11 -5.08 -26.96
C GLN A 97 1.97 -6.54 -27.43
N LEU A 98 0.88 -6.91 -28.07
CA LEU A 98 0.77 -8.23 -28.71
C LEU A 98 1.54 -8.29 -30.03
N GLY A 99 1.64 -7.15 -30.73
CA GLY A 99 2.43 -7.00 -31.96
C GLY A 99 3.93 -6.77 -31.72
N PHE A 100 4.30 -6.28 -30.53
CA PHE A 100 5.69 -5.98 -30.20
C PHE A 100 6.55 -7.24 -30.07
N ARG A 101 7.66 -7.23 -30.80
CA ARG A 101 8.69 -8.28 -30.77
C ARG A 101 10.05 -7.59 -30.68
N PRO A 102 10.84 -7.82 -29.62
CA PRO A 102 12.19 -7.29 -29.52
C PRO A 102 13.01 -7.65 -30.76
N ALA A 103 13.78 -6.69 -31.26
CA ALA A 103 14.61 -6.90 -32.46
C ALA A 103 15.77 -7.86 -32.19
N ASP A 104 16.32 -7.83 -30.97
CA ASP A 104 17.47 -8.64 -30.55
C ASP A 104 17.06 -9.65 -29.46
N PRO A 105 17.29 -10.97 -29.64
CA PRO A 105 16.99 -11.98 -28.63
C PRO A 105 17.91 -11.93 -27.38
N GLY A 106 19.03 -11.20 -27.43
CA GLY A 106 19.97 -11.03 -26.32
C GLY A 106 19.75 -9.77 -25.50
N GLU A 107 18.90 -8.84 -25.95
CA GLU A 107 18.65 -7.56 -25.27
C GLU A 107 17.19 -7.44 -24.79
N THR A 108 17.01 -6.71 -23.69
CA THR A 108 15.67 -6.38 -23.20
C THR A 108 15.24 -5.05 -23.79
N GLU A 109 14.39 -5.12 -24.82
CA GLU A 109 13.74 -3.95 -25.40
C GLU A 109 12.41 -3.66 -24.69
N GLN A 110 12.14 -2.39 -24.41
CA GLN A 110 10.90 -1.95 -23.77
C GLN A 110 9.98 -1.28 -24.78
N LEU A 111 8.72 -1.70 -24.83
CA LEU A 111 7.70 -1.00 -25.62
C LEU A 111 7.32 0.29 -24.89
N ARG A 112 7.83 1.42 -25.38
CA ARG A 112 7.49 2.75 -24.89
C ARG A 112 6.57 3.45 -25.86
N LEU A 113 5.42 3.90 -25.37
CA LEU A 113 4.45 4.70 -26.10
C LEU A 113 4.47 6.15 -25.60
N GLU A 114 4.54 7.10 -26.52
CA GLU A 114 4.54 8.53 -26.24
C GLU A 114 3.13 9.12 -26.33
N ALA A 115 2.87 10.19 -25.58
CA ALA A 115 1.61 10.93 -25.63
C ALA A 115 1.17 11.25 -27.06
N GLU A 116 2.11 11.60 -27.95
CA GLU A 116 1.81 11.92 -29.35
C GLU A 116 1.29 10.73 -30.17
N GLN A 117 1.71 9.52 -29.82
CA GLN A 117 1.20 8.32 -30.47
C GLN A 117 -0.26 8.05 -30.08
N PHE A 118 -0.63 8.29 -28.81
CA PHE A 118 -2.04 8.27 -28.39
C PHE A 118 -2.87 9.33 -29.12
N ARG A 119 -2.34 10.56 -29.26
CA ARG A 119 -3.01 11.63 -30.02
C ARG A 119 -3.25 11.22 -31.46
N SER A 120 -2.23 10.68 -32.11
CA SER A 120 -2.28 10.25 -33.52
C SER A 120 -3.30 9.12 -33.70
N GLU A 121 -3.31 8.14 -32.80
CA GLU A 121 -4.26 7.03 -32.83
C GLU A 121 -5.70 7.51 -32.67
N TRP A 122 -6.00 8.37 -31.68
CA TRP A 122 -7.34 8.93 -31.48
C TRP A 122 -7.79 9.83 -32.64
N ALA A 123 -6.88 10.66 -33.16
CA ALA A 123 -7.17 11.51 -34.32
C ALA A 123 -7.50 10.66 -35.56
N SER A 124 -6.80 9.54 -35.78
CA SER A 124 -7.07 8.62 -36.89
C SER A 124 -8.48 8.01 -36.84
N ARG A 125 -9.06 7.90 -35.64
CA ARG A 125 -10.41 7.41 -35.38
C ARG A 125 -11.47 8.51 -35.35
N GLY A 126 -11.08 9.75 -35.67
CA GLY A 126 -11.99 10.91 -35.72
C GLY A 126 -12.37 11.48 -34.35
N GLN A 127 -11.62 11.17 -33.29
CA GLN A 127 -11.91 11.67 -31.95
C GLN A 127 -11.37 13.08 -31.72
N SER A 128 -12.00 13.81 -30.81
CA SER A 128 -11.48 15.09 -30.33
C SER A 128 -10.32 14.86 -29.38
N VAL A 129 -9.14 15.36 -29.76
CA VAL A 129 -7.89 15.25 -28.99
C VAL A 129 -7.52 16.63 -28.46
N THR A 130 -8.02 16.97 -27.27
CA THR A 130 -7.64 18.20 -26.56
C THR A 130 -6.62 17.89 -25.46
N ALA A 131 -5.93 18.92 -24.95
CA ALA A 131 -5.01 18.76 -23.82
C ALA A 131 -5.72 18.14 -22.59
N THR A 132 -6.96 18.56 -22.31
CA THR A 132 -7.77 18.01 -21.21
C THR A 132 -8.06 16.52 -21.40
N GLU A 133 -8.36 16.09 -22.61
CA GLU A 133 -8.62 14.67 -22.92
C GLU A 133 -7.36 13.81 -22.74
N MET A 134 -6.19 14.35 -23.09
CA MET A 134 -4.91 13.67 -22.85
C MET A 134 -4.55 13.62 -21.36
N ASP A 135 -4.83 14.69 -20.61
CA ASP A 135 -4.65 14.71 -19.15
C ASP A 135 -5.55 13.68 -18.46
N LYS A 136 -6.82 13.57 -18.87
CA LYS A 136 -7.75 12.53 -18.38
C LYS A 136 -7.23 11.13 -18.66
N LEU A 137 -6.82 10.86 -19.91
CA LEU A 137 -6.29 9.55 -20.29
C LEU A 137 -5.08 9.18 -19.42
N ARG A 138 -4.13 10.10 -19.27
CA ARG A 138 -2.95 9.88 -18.44
C ARG A 138 -3.33 9.62 -16.99
N ALA A 139 -4.27 10.38 -16.44
CA ALA A 139 -4.75 10.20 -15.07
C ALA A 139 -5.38 8.81 -14.86
N MET A 140 -6.19 8.34 -15.81
CA MET A 140 -6.77 6.99 -15.77
C MET A 140 -5.70 5.91 -15.92
N LEU A 141 -4.77 6.04 -16.87
CA LEU A 141 -3.64 5.10 -17.02
C LEU A 141 -2.81 4.99 -15.74
N THR A 142 -2.50 6.14 -15.12
CA THR A 142 -1.77 6.22 -13.84
C THR A 142 -2.52 5.49 -12.73
N THR A 143 -3.83 5.71 -12.63
CA THR A 143 -4.68 5.12 -11.59
C THR A 143 -4.80 3.61 -11.75
N GLU A 144 -4.90 3.14 -13.00
CA GLU A 144 -5.14 1.72 -13.28
C GLU A 144 -3.89 0.84 -13.23
N GLY A 145 -2.70 1.44 -13.24
CA GLY A 145 -1.43 0.72 -13.09
C GLY A 145 -1.15 -0.26 -14.24
N ILE A 146 -1.71 -0.03 -15.43
CA ILE A 146 -1.55 -0.90 -16.61
C ILE A 146 -0.27 -0.53 -17.36
N TYR A 147 0.86 -0.51 -16.64
CA TYR A 147 2.16 -0.13 -17.16
C TYR A 147 3.28 -0.65 -16.25
N SER A 148 4.51 -0.71 -16.78
CA SER A 148 5.73 -0.94 -15.98
C SER A 148 6.35 0.37 -15.49
N SER A 149 6.25 1.43 -16.29
CA SER A 149 6.62 2.79 -15.90
C SER A 149 5.74 3.81 -16.62
N ILE A 150 5.44 4.91 -15.95
CA ILE A 150 4.81 6.09 -16.55
C ILE A 150 5.57 7.31 -16.05
N GLY A 151 5.84 8.27 -16.94
CA GLY A 151 6.62 9.46 -16.58
C GLY A 151 6.46 10.59 -17.57
N GLY A 152 6.92 11.79 -17.18
CA GLY A 152 6.72 13.03 -17.93
C GLY A 152 5.52 13.83 -17.41
N GLU A 153 5.31 15.03 -17.96
CA GLU A 153 4.27 15.97 -17.51
C GLU A 153 3.68 16.78 -18.67
N GLY A 154 2.48 17.33 -18.45
CA GLY A 154 1.76 18.11 -19.46
C GLY A 154 1.56 17.32 -20.75
N ASP A 155 2.02 17.87 -21.87
CA ASP A 155 1.88 17.25 -23.18
C ASP A 155 2.97 16.22 -23.52
N SER A 156 4.00 16.10 -22.68
CA SER A 156 5.17 15.25 -22.92
C SER A 156 5.28 14.19 -21.82
N TRP A 157 4.53 13.11 -22.01
CA TRP A 157 4.58 11.92 -21.16
C TRP A 157 4.73 10.65 -21.97
N THR A 158 5.22 9.61 -21.30
CA THR A 158 5.45 8.29 -21.89
C THR A 158 4.94 7.21 -20.96
N VAL A 159 4.46 6.12 -21.55
CA VAL A 159 4.04 4.89 -20.87
C VAL A 159 4.88 3.75 -21.42
N THR A 160 5.59 3.05 -20.53
CA THR A 160 6.26 1.80 -20.88
C THR A 160 5.34 0.63 -20.56
N LEU A 161 4.97 -0.13 -21.59
CA LEU A 161 4.15 -1.32 -21.47
C LEU A 161 5.03 -2.56 -21.25
N ASP A 162 4.55 -3.44 -20.40
CA ASP A 162 5.07 -4.79 -20.25
C ASP A 162 3.94 -5.80 -20.44
N ARG A 163 4.30 -7.02 -20.85
CA ARG A 163 3.30 -8.03 -21.18
C ARG A 163 2.42 -8.39 -19.98
N ARG A 164 2.97 -8.42 -18.77
CA ARG A 164 2.23 -8.85 -17.57
C ARG A 164 1.11 -7.86 -17.24
N SER A 165 1.35 -6.56 -17.44
CA SER A 165 0.37 -5.53 -17.10
C SER A 165 -0.80 -5.45 -18.07
N VAL A 166 -0.60 -5.67 -19.38
CA VAL A 166 -1.67 -5.53 -20.40
C VAL A 166 -2.33 -6.85 -20.79
N TYR A 167 -1.63 -7.99 -20.70
CA TYR A 167 -2.14 -9.28 -21.21
C TYR A 167 -3.45 -9.77 -20.58
N PRO A 168 -3.78 -9.47 -19.31
CA PRO A 168 -5.10 -9.80 -18.75
C PRO A 168 -6.27 -9.17 -19.53
N TYR A 169 -6.04 -8.03 -20.20
CA TYR A 169 -7.07 -7.27 -20.91
C TYR A 169 -7.15 -7.59 -22.41
N ARG A 170 -6.47 -8.65 -22.87
CA ARG A 170 -6.34 -8.96 -24.31
C ARG A 170 -7.64 -9.18 -25.07
N ASP A 171 -8.68 -9.60 -24.35
CA ASP A 171 -10.00 -9.93 -24.91
C ASP A 171 -11.05 -8.83 -24.66
N VAL A 172 -10.66 -7.72 -24.01
CA VAL A 172 -11.56 -6.62 -23.65
C VAL A 172 -12.04 -5.87 -24.90
N GLN A 173 -13.36 -5.76 -25.08
CA GLN A 173 -13.96 -4.92 -26.14
C GLN A 173 -14.83 -3.81 -25.58
N THR A 174 -15.44 -4.04 -24.41
CA THR A 174 -16.41 -3.15 -23.78
C THR A 174 -15.98 -2.78 -22.35
N THR A 175 -16.66 -1.78 -21.77
CA THR A 175 -16.51 -1.45 -20.34
C THR A 175 -16.86 -2.64 -19.46
N GLU A 176 -17.87 -3.44 -19.81
CA GLU A 176 -18.28 -4.63 -19.06
C GLU A 176 -17.16 -5.70 -19.03
N ASP A 177 -16.52 -5.98 -20.17
CA ASP A 177 -15.39 -6.91 -20.24
C ASP A 177 -14.24 -6.46 -19.33
N TYR A 178 -13.93 -5.16 -19.39
CA TYR A 178 -12.90 -4.57 -18.55
C TYR A 178 -13.20 -4.71 -17.07
N LEU A 179 -14.44 -4.41 -16.65
CA LEU A 179 -14.88 -4.57 -15.27
C LEU A 179 -14.85 -6.03 -14.83
N ALA A 180 -15.18 -6.98 -15.72
CA ALA A 180 -15.07 -8.41 -15.43
C ALA A 180 -13.61 -8.83 -15.18
N VAL A 181 -12.66 -8.35 -16.00
CA VAL A 181 -11.22 -8.62 -15.79
C VAL A 181 -10.73 -8.02 -14.46
N LYS A 182 -11.14 -6.79 -14.13
CA LYS A 182 -10.82 -6.15 -12.84
C LYS A 182 -11.45 -6.84 -11.65
N GLY A 183 -12.71 -7.27 -11.79
CA GLY A 183 -13.42 -8.06 -10.79
C GLY A 183 -12.72 -9.39 -10.53
N ALA A 184 -12.29 -10.10 -11.58
CA ALA A 184 -11.53 -11.34 -11.45
C ALA A 184 -10.13 -11.13 -10.85
N SER A 185 -9.47 -9.99 -11.13
CA SER A 185 -8.16 -9.69 -10.56
C SER A 185 -8.21 -9.23 -9.10
N THR A 186 -9.31 -8.59 -8.68
CA THR A 186 -9.57 -8.21 -7.27
C THR A 186 -10.17 -9.37 -6.47
N ALA A 187 -10.89 -10.27 -7.14
CA ALA A 187 -11.17 -11.62 -6.70
C ALA A 187 -9.90 -12.47 -6.79
N THR A 188 -8.86 -12.09 -6.04
CA THR A 188 -7.93 -13.12 -5.57
C THR A 188 -8.81 -14.11 -4.81
N PRO A 189 -8.94 -15.38 -5.24
CA PRO A 189 -9.43 -16.37 -4.31
C PRO A 189 -8.47 -16.25 -3.15
N ALA A 190 -8.98 -16.04 -1.93
CA ALA A 190 -8.16 -16.21 -0.74
C ALA A 190 -7.30 -17.44 -1.02
N PRO A 191 -5.95 -17.34 -0.99
CA PRO A 191 -5.12 -18.52 -1.25
C PRO A 191 -5.76 -19.63 -0.42
N PRO A 192 -5.97 -20.84 -0.96
CA PRO A 192 -6.64 -21.88 -0.20
C PRO A 192 -5.96 -21.85 1.14
N VAL A 193 -6.72 -21.44 2.17
CA VAL A 193 -6.20 -21.44 3.52
C VAL A 193 -5.70 -22.86 3.61
N LEU A 194 -4.39 -23.04 3.80
CA LEU A 194 -3.90 -24.34 4.22
C LEU A 194 -4.73 -24.59 5.46
N GLU A 195 -5.80 -25.39 5.31
CA GLU A 195 -6.59 -25.87 6.41
C GLU A 195 -5.60 -26.75 7.16
N LEU A 196 -4.79 -26.11 7.98
CA LEU A 196 -4.19 -26.76 9.11
C LEU A 196 -5.39 -27.32 9.85
N GLU A 197 -5.50 -28.64 9.87
CA GLU A 197 -6.29 -29.33 10.87
C GLU A 197 -5.77 -28.86 12.23
N LEU A 198 -6.40 -27.80 12.76
CA LEU A 198 -6.10 -27.28 14.08
C LEU A 198 -6.57 -28.36 15.07
N PRO A 199 -5.70 -28.84 15.97
CA PRO A 199 -6.10 -29.86 16.92
C PRO A 199 -7.21 -29.33 17.83
N GLY A 200 -8.45 -29.78 17.59
CA GLY A 200 -9.58 -29.88 18.52
C GLY A 200 -9.93 -28.67 19.38
N ARG A 201 -9.58 -27.44 19.00
CA ARG A 201 -9.88 -26.24 19.80
C ARG A 201 -11.00 -25.45 19.13
N GLU A 202 -12.14 -25.31 19.80
CA GLU A 202 -13.24 -24.45 19.33
C GLU A 202 -12.70 -23.03 19.10
N LEU A 203 -12.79 -22.56 17.86
CA LEU A 203 -12.47 -21.18 17.51
C LEU A 203 -13.58 -20.25 18.07
N PRO A 204 -13.23 -19.12 18.69
CA PRO A 204 -14.23 -18.13 19.12
C PRO A 204 -15.10 -17.71 17.93
N ARG A 205 -16.42 -17.65 18.13
CA ARG A 205 -17.42 -17.42 17.07
C ARG A 205 -17.40 -16.03 16.42
N GLU A 206 -16.58 -15.11 16.93
CA GLU A 206 -16.35 -13.80 16.34
C GLU A 206 -14.84 -13.56 16.23
N VAL A 207 -14.28 -13.83 15.06
CA VAL A 207 -12.96 -13.30 14.71
C VAL A 207 -13.19 -11.86 14.28
N SER A 208 -13.26 -10.95 15.27
CA SER A 208 -13.09 -9.52 14.99
C SER A 208 -11.80 -9.36 14.18
N SER A 209 -11.79 -8.47 13.18
CA SER A 209 -10.60 -8.19 12.39
C SER A 209 -9.50 -7.68 13.32
N LEU A 210 -8.71 -8.60 13.88
CA LEU A 210 -7.59 -8.34 14.78
C LEU A 210 -6.50 -7.62 13.98
N GLN A 211 -6.70 -6.31 13.78
CA GLN A 211 -5.61 -5.42 13.45
C GLN A 211 -4.89 -5.12 14.75
N LEU A 212 -3.59 -5.40 14.78
CA LEU A 212 -2.76 -5.06 15.93
C LEU A 212 -2.95 -3.57 16.27
N GLY A 213 -3.54 -3.32 17.42
CA GLY A 213 -3.78 -1.97 17.93
C GLY A 213 -2.48 -1.38 18.48
N LEU A 214 -2.30 -0.06 18.40
CA LEU A 214 -1.13 0.58 19.03
C LEU A 214 -1.13 0.40 20.55
N ASP A 215 -2.31 0.21 21.13
CA ASP A 215 -2.55 -0.09 22.54
C ASP A 215 -2.02 -1.46 22.98
N GLU A 216 -1.94 -2.43 22.06
CA GLU A 216 -1.40 -3.77 22.31
C GLU A 216 0.15 -3.81 22.35
N LEU A 217 0.82 -2.70 21.99
CA LEU A 217 2.28 -2.60 22.02
C LEU A 217 2.81 -2.39 23.46
N PRO A 218 4.05 -2.83 23.75
CA PRO A 218 4.76 -2.49 24.98
C PRO A 218 4.78 -0.98 25.20
N ALA A 219 4.57 -0.55 26.45
CA ALA A 219 4.42 0.88 26.78
C ALA A 219 5.55 1.76 26.20
N LYS A 220 6.81 1.32 26.32
CA LYS A 220 7.97 2.06 25.79
C LYS A 220 7.96 2.17 24.26
N VAL A 221 7.53 1.11 23.57
CA VAL A 221 7.44 1.11 22.10
C VAL A 221 6.30 2.00 21.66
N ARG A 222 5.14 1.87 22.31
CA ARG A 222 3.95 2.71 22.08
C ARG A 222 4.26 4.19 22.27
N GLU A 223 4.86 4.56 23.40
CA GLU A 223 5.23 5.95 23.73
C GLU A 223 6.17 6.56 22.68
N ALA A 224 7.08 5.77 22.12
CA ALA A 224 8.03 6.24 21.12
C ALA A 224 7.40 6.50 19.74
N CYS A 225 6.36 5.77 19.34
CA CYS A 225 5.84 5.83 17.97
C CYS A 225 4.39 6.30 17.83
N ALA A 226 3.56 6.25 18.88
CA ALA A 226 2.12 6.48 18.77
C ALA A 226 1.77 7.86 18.22
N ILE A 227 2.36 8.93 18.76
CA ILE A 227 2.07 10.30 18.28
C ILE A 227 2.55 10.52 16.84
N LEU A 228 3.66 9.89 16.46
CA LEU A 228 4.19 9.95 15.10
C LEU A 228 3.29 9.20 14.12
N PHE A 229 2.75 8.06 14.53
CA PHE A 229 1.78 7.30 13.73
C PHE A 229 0.47 8.07 13.56
N LEU A 230 -0.02 8.71 14.63
CA LEU A 230 -1.22 9.57 14.57
C LEU A 230 -1.05 10.72 13.58
N HIS A 231 0.16 11.28 13.45
CA HIS A 231 0.44 12.38 12.53
C HIS A 231 0.97 11.91 11.15
N GLY A 232 0.90 10.61 10.84
CA GLY A 232 1.33 10.08 9.54
C GLY A 232 2.86 10.03 9.34
N HIS A 233 3.65 10.28 10.38
CA HIS A 233 5.11 10.19 10.37
C HIS A 233 5.59 8.76 10.62
N PHE A 234 5.12 7.82 9.80
CA PHE A 234 5.34 6.38 10.00
C PHE A 234 6.82 5.96 9.99
N ALA A 235 7.60 6.46 9.03
CA ALA A 235 9.04 6.20 8.96
C ALA A 235 9.77 6.66 10.23
N GLN A 236 9.44 7.86 10.73
CA GLN A 236 9.98 8.37 11.98
C GLN A 236 9.52 7.53 13.17
N GLY A 237 8.25 7.12 13.22
CA GLY A 237 7.73 6.27 14.29
C GLY A 237 8.44 4.92 14.37
N VAL A 238 8.72 4.29 13.22
CA VAL A 238 9.51 3.05 13.15
C VAL A 238 10.96 3.29 13.63
N LEU A 239 11.57 4.41 13.26
CA LEU A 239 12.92 4.79 13.71
C LEU A 239 12.97 5.00 15.23
N GLU A 240 12.01 5.70 15.82
CA GLU A 240 11.94 5.89 17.28
C GLU A 240 11.69 4.56 18.01
N ALA A 241 10.80 3.70 17.51
CA ALA A 241 10.60 2.36 18.05
C ALA A 241 11.89 1.51 17.99
N ALA A 242 12.65 1.59 16.89
CA ALA A 242 13.92 0.87 16.76
C ALA A 242 14.99 1.37 17.74
N LYS A 243 14.99 2.67 18.09
CA LYS A 243 15.85 3.21 19.16
C LYS A 243 15.48 2.61 20.52
N VAL A 244 14.19 2.46 20.82
CA VAL A 244 13.74 1.79 22.05
C VAL A 244 14.29 0.36 22.12
N MET A 245 14.17 -0.42 21.04
CA MET A 245 14.72 -1.78 21.00
C MET A 245 16.24 -1.80 21.24
N ARG A 246 16.99 -0.88 20.61
CA ARG A 246 18.43 -0.71 20.84
C ARG A 246 18.72 -0.42 22.31
N ASP A 247 18.00 0.51 22.90
CA ASP A 247 18.27 0.95 24.28
C ASP A 247 17.91 -0.17 25.29
N VAL A 248 16.84 -0.94 25.03
CA VAL A 248 16.49 -2.14 25.80
C VAL A 248 17.60 -3.19 25.70
N LEU A 249 18.12 -3.47 24.50
CA LEU A 249 19.24 -4.40 24.30
C LEU A 249 20.52 -3.93 25.00
N ARG A 250 20.86 -2.64 24.93
CA ARG A 250 22.01 -2.06 25.63
C ARG A 250 21.87 -2.19 27.15
N GLN A 251 20.73 -1.81 27.70
CA GLN A 251 20.46 -1.90 29.13
C GLN A 251 20.51 -3.34 29.64
N ALA A 252 20.02 -4.31 28.85
CA ALA A 252 19.99 -5.71 29.25
C ALA A 252 21.33 -6.44 29.07
N SER A 253 22.20 -5.97 28.17
CA SER A 253 23.50 -6.61 27.88
C SER A 253 24.71 -5.88 28.46
N GLY A 254 24.58 -4.61 28.83
CA GLY A 254 25.69 -3.74 29.24
C GLY A 254 26.63 -3.35 28.09
N LEU A 255 26.27 -3.64 26.83
CA LEU A 255 27.08 -3.34 25.67
C LEU A 255 26.90 -1.89 25.19
N ASP A 256 28.01 -1.23 24.86
CA ASP A 256 28.01 0.02 24.09
C ASP A 256 28.27 -0.26 22.60
N LEU A 257 27.36 -1.02 21.98
CA LEU A 257 27.35 -1.34 20.55
C LEU A 257 26.06 -0.83 19.91
N ASP A 258 25.98 -0.83 18.58
CA ASP A 258 24.77 -0.45 17.85
C ASP A 258 24.41 -1.46 16.76
N GLY A 259 23.16 -1.41 16.31
CA GLY A 259 22.64 -2.15 15.16
C GLY A 259 22.79 -3.68 15.25
N ASP A 260 23.13 -4.27 14.10
CA ASP A 260 23.35 -5.70 13.91
C ASP A 260 24.38 -6.30 14.89
N ARG A 261 25.44 -5.55 15.19
CA ARG A 261 26.51 -5.97 16.11
C ARG A 261 26.03 -6.04 17.54
N LEU A 262 25.19 -5.09 17.97
CA LEU A 262 24.57 -5.11 19.29
C LEU A 262 23.70 -6.34 19.45
N ALA A 263 22.76 -6.56 18.53
CA ALA A 263 21.86 -7.71 18.59
C ALA A 263 22.62 -9.05 18.54
N GLY A 264 23.56 -9.18 17.61
CA GLY A 264 24.34 -10.41 17.44
C GLY A 264 25.19 -10.76 18.66
N LYS A 265 25.80 -9.77 19.33
CA LYS A 265 26.61 -10.02 20.54
C LYS A 265 25.76 -10.21 21.79
N ALA A 266 24.66 -9.46 21.93
CA ALA A 266 23.79 -9.55 23.09
C ALA A 266 23.04 -10.89 23.17
N LEU A 267 22.59 -11.41 22.02
CA LEU A 267 21.68 -12.56 21.93
C LEU A 267 22.32 -13.83 21.35
N ASN A 268 23.65 -13.87 21.20
CA ASN A 268 24.35 -15.02 20.63
C ASN A 268 23.99 -16.33 21.37
N PRO A 269 23.55 -17.41 20.68
CA PRO A 269 23.16 -18.66 21.34
C PRO A 269 24.32 -19.45 21.97
N ASP A 270 25.57 -19.17 21.57
CA ASP A 270 26.76 -19.84 22.09
C ASP A 270 27.39 -19.08 23.26
N ASN A 271 27.22 -17.75 23.30
CA ASN A 271 27.67 -16.92 24.41
C ASN A 271 26.74 -15.71 24.63
N PRO A 272 25.52 -15.91 25.16
CA PRO A 272 24.54 -14.85 25.30
C PRO A 272 24.82 -13.98 26.53
N LEU A 273 24.73 -12.67 26.35
CA LEU A 273 24.64 -11.72 27.46
C LEU A 273 23.18 -11.56 27.93
N ILE A 274 22.25 -11.83 27.03
CA ILE A 274 20.81 -11.87 27.29
C ILE A 274 20.29 -13.28 27.00
N VAL A 275 19.86 -13.98 28.06
CA VAL A 275 19.27 -15.32 28.00
C VAL A 275 17.75 -15.20 27.92
N LEU A 276 17.14 -15.71 26.85
CA LEU A 276 15.70 -15.62 26.57
C LEU A 276 14.91 -16.90 26.89
N GLY A 277 15.59 -17.98 27.26
CA GLY A 277 14.99 -19.27 27.57
C GLY A 277 16.04 -20.29 28.01
N ASP A 278 15.62 -21.54 28.23
CA ASP A 278 16.52 -22.62 28.66
C ASP A 278 17.41 -23.11 27.51
N LEU A 279 18.68 -22.71 27.55
CA LEU A 279 19.68 -23.04 26.53
C LEU A 279 20.17 -24.49 26.59
N ALA A 280 19.78 -25.26 27.61
CA ALA A 280 20.00 -26.71 27.63
C ALA A 280 19.05 -27.43 26.66
N THR A 281 17.96 -26.78 26.24
CA THR A 281 16.99 -27.34 25.30
C THR A 281 17.22 -26.82 23.88
N GLU A 282 16.94 -27.67 22.89
CA GLU A 282 16.96 -27.27 21.48
C GLU A 282 15.95 -26.15 21.19
N THR A 283 14.77 -26.20 21.83
CA THR A 283 13.73 -25.18 21.72
C THR A 283 14.21 -23.82 22.24
N GLY A 284 14.87 -23.78 23.40
CA GLY A 284 15.40 -22.54 23.97
C GLY A 284 16.55 -21.97 23.13
N ARG A 285 17.47 -22.82 22.64
CA ARG A 285 18.53 -22.39 21.70
C ARG A 285 17.95 -21.84 20.39
N SER A 286 16.89 -22.47 19.86
CA SER A 286 16.22 -22.02 18.64
C SER A 286 15.51 -20.68 18.84
N ARG A 287 14.80 -20.50 19.97
CA ARG A 287 14.18 -19.22 20.35
C ARG A 287 15.23 -18.11 20.47
N GLN A 288 16.32 -18.39 21.18
CA GLN A 288 17.44 -17.46 21.37
C GLN A 288 17.99 -16.98 20.01
N ARG A 289 18.30 -17.93 19.11
CA ARG A 289 18.80 -17.63 17.77
C ARG A 289 17.77 -16.89 16.91
N GLY A 290 16.50 -17.27 16.98
CA GLY A 290 15.42 -16.64 16.23
C GLY A 290 15.26 -15.16 16.56
N VAL A 291 15.18 -14.82 17.86
CA VAL A 291 15.05 -13.42 18.31
C VAL A 291 16.29 -12.60 17.94
N MET A 292 17.49 -13.20 18.02
CA MET A 292 18.73 -12.56 17.55
C MET A 292 18.64 -12.17 16.07
N LEU A 293 18.24 -13.10 15.20
CA LEU A 293 18.17 -12.87 13.75
C LEU A 293 17.11 -11.82 13.39
N VAL A 294 15.95 -11.86 14.06
CA VAL A 294 14.90 -10.85 13.88
C VAL A 294 15.41 -9.46 14.25
N ALA A 295 16.06 -9.32 15.42
CA ALA A 295 16.62 -8.04 15.86
C ALA A 295 17.69 -7.50 14.89
N GLN A 296 18.56 -8.37 14.37
CA GLN A 296 19.55 -7.99 13.35
C GLN A 296 18.89 -7.56 12.03
N GLY A 297 17.86 -8.28 11.59
CA GLY A 297 17.08 -7.95 10.40
C GLY A 297 16.39 -6.59 10.51
N ILE A 298 15.78 -6.28 11.66
CA ILE A 298 15.17 -4.98 11.93
C ILE A 298 16.22 -3.87 11.83
N PHE A 299 17.38 -4.02 12.48
CA PHE A 299 18.42 -3.00 12.41
C PHE A 299 18.97 -2.80 10.99
N GLY A 300 19.10 -3.88 10.21
CA GLY A 300 19.49 -3.79 8.79
C GLY A 300 18.45 -3.05 7.94
N ALA A 301 17.17 -3.37 8.13
CA ALA A 301 16.06 -2.76 7.41
C ALA A 301 15.86 -1.28 7.76
N VAL A 302 16.10 -0.90 9.01
CA VAL A 302 15.88 0.48 9.49
C VAL A 302 17.09 1.39 9.21
N ARG A 303 18.33 0.88 9.22
CA ARG A 303 19.53 1.71 9.03
C ARG A 303 19.86 2.09 7.58
N ASN A 304 19.45 1.32 6.57
CA ASN A 304 20.02 1.47 5.23
C ASN A 304 19.14 2.21 4.18
N PRO A 305 17.79 2.26 4.32
CA PRO A 305 16.94 3.05 3.41
C PRO A 305 16.15 4.23 4.04
N LEU A 306 15.71 4.12 5.31
CA LEU A 306 14.77 5.08 5.92
C LEU A 306 15.40 6.42 6.34
N ALA A 307 16.70 6.45 6.63
CA ALA A 307 17.43 7.67 7.02
C ALA A 307 17.96 8.48 5.83
N HIS A 308 18.15 7.87 4.66
CA HIS A 308 18.87 8.50 3.53
C HIS A 308 18.00 8.76 2.28
N HIS A 309 16.85 8.11 2.09
CA HIS A 309 16.08 8.19 0.83
C HIS A 309 14.61 8.65 0.93
N ARG A 310 14.17 9.30 2.02
CA ARG A 310 12.76 9.78 2.20
C ARG A 310 11.72 8.72 1.78
N ILE A 311 11.90 7.48 2.23
CA ILE A 311 10.96 6.40 1.92
C ILE A 311 9.66 6.63 2.66
N VAL A 312 8.56 6.70 1.91
CA VAL A 312 7.21 6.77 2.45
C VAL A 312 6.76 5.35 2.79
N LEU A 313 6.62 5.05 4.08
CA LEU A 313 6.05 3.78 4.54
C LEU A 313 4.53 3.85 4.52
N ARG A 314 3.89 2.79 4.02
CA ARG A 314 2.44 2.60 4.19
C ARG A 314 2.13 2.35 5.67
N PRO A 315 0.96 2.78 6.19
CA PRO A 315 0.58 2.57 7.59
C PRO A 315 0.65 1.09 8.03
N THR A 316 0.21 0.16 7.16
CA THR A 316 0.25 -1.28 7.45
C THR A 316 1.67 -1.82 7.57
N GLU A 317 2.56 -1.38 6.68
CA GLU A 317 3.97 -1.78 6.68
C GLU A 317 4.68 -1.26 7.94
N ALA A 318 4.43 0.00 8.30
CA ALA A 318 4.95 0.57 9.53
C ALA A 318 4.44 -0.14 10.79
N ARG A 319 3.14 -0.51 10.84
CA ARG A 319 2.59 -1.33 11.93
C ARG A 319 3.27 -2.69 12.03
N GLN A 320 3.51 -3.37 10.91
CA GLN A 320 4.21 -4.65 10.89
C GLN A 320 5.65 -4.53 11.42
N MET A 321 6.37 -3.47 11.01
CA MET A 321 7.71 -3.21 11.51
C MET A 321 7.73 -2.94 13.03
N VAL A 322 6.80 -2.11 13.51
CA VAL A 322 6.65 -1.84 14.95
C VAL A 322 6.24 -3.08 15.73
N ALA A 323 5.41 -3.96 15.16
CA ALA A 323 5.04 -5.24 15.78
C ALA A 323 6.26 -6.16 15.95
N MET A 324 7.14 -6.25 14.95
CA MET A 324 8.38 -7.02 15.07
C MET A 324 9.34 -6.42 16.10
N ILE A 325 9.41 -5.09 16.18
CA ILE A 325 10.16 -4.37 17.21
C ILE A 325 9.62 -4.71 18.60
N ALA A 326 8.29 -4.61 18.78
CA ALA A 326 7.61 -4.93 20.03
C ALA A 326 7.87 -6.36 20.48
N PHE A 327 7.77 -7.32 19.56
CA PHE A 327 8.08 -8.73 19.82
C PHE A 327 9.50 -8.92 20.41
N VAL A 328 10.51 -8.25 19.87
CA VAL A 328 11.89 -8.32 20.39
C VAL A 328 11.99 -7.66 21.76
N VAL A 329 11.37 -6.49 21.93
CA VAL A 329 11.37 -5.78 23.23
C VAL A 329 10.73 -6.64 24.32
N GLU A 330 9.56 -7.22 24.05
CA GLU A 330 8.88 -8.12 24.98
C GLU A 330 9.71 -9.35 25.32
N ALA A 331 10.33 -9.98 24.32
CA ALA A 331 11.17 -11.15 24.54
C ALA A 331 12.31 -10.83 25.53
N VAL A 332 12.94 -9.66 25.40
CA VAL A 332 14.03 -9.22 26.29
C VAL A 332 13.52 -8.80 27.66
N GLU A 333 12.37 -8.11 27.74
CA GLU A 333 11.82 -7.63 29.00
C GLU A 333 11.15 -8.72 29.83
N ALA A 334 10.54 -9.73 29.21
CA ALA A 334 9.97 -10.90 29.89
C ALA A 334 11.02 -11.67 30.70
N ARG A 335 12.32 -11.58 30.33
CA ARG A 335 13.44 -12.09 31.13
C ARG A 335 13.47 -11.49 32.54
N ARG A 336 13.13 -10.21 32.70
CA ARG A 336 13.15 -9.51 34.00
C ARG A 336 12.05 -10.01 34.95
N MET A 337 11.01 -10.66 34.43
CA MET A 337 9.90 -11.18 35.24
C MET A 337 10.15 -12.59 35.77
N GLN A 338 11.18 -13.30 35.28
CA GLN A 338 11.62 -14.55 35.91
C GLN A 338 12.60 -14.19 37.03
N PRO A 339 12.29 -14.49 38.31
CA PRO A 339 13.23 -14.24 39.39
C PRO A 339 14.52 -15.00 39.10
N ALA A 340 15.66 -14.33 39.29
CA ALA A 340 16.95 -14.98 39.21
C ALA A 340 16.94 -16.18 40.17
N SER A 341 16.90 -17.39 39.61
CA SER A 341 17.16 -18.60 40.37
C SER A 341 18.59 -18.49 40.91
N ALA A 342 18.69 -18.16 42.19
CA ALA A 342 19.93 -18.19 42.93
C ALA A 342 20.49 -19.62 42.88
N GLY A 343 21.66 -19.76 42.27
CA GLY A 343 22.48 -20.97 42.24
C GLY A 343 23.92 -20.57 42.46
#